data_AF-A0A0P9D265-F1
#
_entry.id   AF-A0A0P9D265-F1
#
_cell.length_a   1.000
_cell.length_b   1.000
_cell.length_c   1.000
_cell.angle_alpha   90.00
_cell.angle_beta   90.00
_cell.angle_gamma   90.00
#
_symmetry.space_group_name_H-M   'P 1'
#
loop_
_entity.id
_entity.type
_entity.pdbx_description
1 polymer ?
#
loop_
_entity_poly.entity_id
_entity_poly.type
_entity_poly.pdbx_seq_one_letter_code
_entity_poly.pdbx_strand_id
1 'polypeptide(L)'
;RSEGAEIDFPVTGSQVGMSAGSGAARPPSDANLQPATVITVFTTRPDTIFGATFVALAPEHPLVREIVAAGGPHAAEVRAYAEAAARRLELERQQGVPNGVFAGLYATNPANGERIPVWVADYVLAGYGTGAIMGVPAHDERDRRFAEAYDLPIGDDRQPMTDDGRVRFDDSGVQVEAGRRSSVVG
;
A
#
# COMPACT_ATOMS: atom_id res chain seq x y z
N ARG A 1 11.62 14.93 15.20
CA ARG A 1 10.83 14.89 13.95
C ARG A 1 11.55 13.91 13.06
N SER A 2 10.96 12.74 12.80
CA SER A 2 11.53 11.78 11.88
C SER A 2 11.34 12.35 10.47
N GLU A 3 12.41 12.54 9.70
CA GLU A 3 12.31 12.84 8.26
C GLU A 3 11.77 11.59 7.57
N GLY A 4 10.51 11.64 7.14
CA GLY A 4 9.88 10.58 6.36
C GLY A 4 8.77 11.16 5.50
N ALA A 5 8.42 10.45 4.44
CA ALA A 5 7.41 10.83 3.47
C ALA A 5 6.17 9.94 3.62
N GLU A 6 5.00 10.55 3.42
CA GLU A 6 3.75 9.85 3.23
C GLU A 6 3.50 9.66 1.73
N ILE A 7 3.11 8.46 1.33
CA ILE A 7 2.93 8.09 -0.08
C ILE A 7 1.60 7.37 -0.23
N ASP A 8 0.80 7.81 -1.19
CA ASP A 8 -0.52 7.28 -1.46
C ASP A 8 -0.48 6.13 -2.47
N PHE A 9 -1.01 4.97 -2.06
CA PHE A 9 -1.14 3.77 -2.88
C PHE A 9 -2.62 3.53 -3.20
N PRO A 10 -3.08 3.81 -4.44
CA PRO A 10 -4.47 3.57 -4.84
C PRO A 10 -4.81 2.08 -4.85
N VAL A 11 -5.85 1.69 -4.12
CA VAL A 11 -6.33 0.31 -4.05
C VAL A 11 -7.26 0.01 -5.22
N THR A 12 -6.90 -1.01 -5.99
CA THR A 12 -7.72 -1.53 -7.09
C THR A 12 -8.36 -2.84 -6.63
N GLY A 13 -9.47 -2.74 -5.91
CA GLY A 13 -10.23 -3.89 -5.41
C GLY A 13 -11.73 -3.63 -5.42
N SER A 14 -12.45 -4.32 -6.31
CA SER A 14 -13.87 -4.09 -6.64
C SER A 14 -14.88 -4.58 -5.58
N GLN A 15 -14.53 -4.72 -4.30
CA GLN A 15 -15.45 -5.21 -3.27
C GLN A 15 -15.55 -4.36 -2.00
N VAL A 16 -14.83 -3.24 -1.88
CA VAL A 16 -15.11 -2.24 -0.83
C VAL A 16 -16.28 -1.37 -1.30
N GLY A 17 -17.44 -2.01 -1.48
CA GLY A 17 -18.70 -1.33 -1.74
C GLY A 17 -19.14 -0.62 -0.47
N MET A 18 -18.77 0.65 -0.34
CA MET A 18 -19.33 1.54 0.67
C MET A 18 -20.86 1.48 0.61
N SER A 19 -21.50 1.08 1.70
CA SER A 19 -22.96 1.16 1.86
C SER A 19 -23.41 2.60 1.63
N ALA A 20 -24.01 2.86 0.46
CA ALA A 20 -24.63 4.14 0.15
C ALA A 20 -25.88 4.34 1.03
N GLY A 21 -25.76 5.23 2.01
CA GLY A 21 -26.90 5.80 2.71
C GLY A 21 -27.79 6.57 1.73
N SER A 22 -29.08 6.27 1.82
CA SER A 22 -30.22 6.82 1.07
C SER A 22 -30.22 8.35 0.89
N GLY A 23 -30.55 8.83 -0.32
CA GLY A 23 -31.11 10.19 -0.50
C GLY A 23 -30.82 10.92 -1.82
N ALA A 24 -31.82 10.94 -2.71
CA ALA A 24 -32.07 11.88 -3.81
C ALA A 24 -31.26 11.74 -5.14
N ALA A 25 -32.03 11.49 -6.20
CA ALA A 25 -31.58 11.41 -7.58
C ALA A 25 -31.10 12.78 -8.14
N ARG A 26 -29.92 12.79 -8.75
CA ARG A 26 -29.39 13.87 -9.59
C ARG A 26 -28.82 13.24 -10.88
N PRO A 27 -28.97 13.87 -12.08
CA PRO A 27 -28.71 13.19 -13.35
C PRO A 27 -27.20 12.97 -13.58
N PRO A 28 -26.82 12.03 -14.47
CA PRO A 28 -25.44 11.63 -14.69
C PRO A 28 -24.70 12.68 -15.52
N SER A 29 -23.75 13.37 -14.90
CA SER A 29 -22.72 14.16 -15.57
C SER A 29 -21.36 13.61 -15.13
N ASP A 30 -20.63 13.08 -16.10
CA ASP A 30 -19.23 12.62 -16.12
C ASP A 30 -18.47 12.47 -14.79
N ALA A 31 -17.89 11.27 -14.61
CA ALA A 31 -17.01 10.84 -13.52
C ALA A 31 -17.68 10.37 -12.22
N ASN A 32 -18.46 9.29 -12.30
CA ASN A 32 -18.63 8.38 -11.16
C ASN A 32 -17.37 7.50 -11.00
N LEU A 33 -16.20 8.09 -10.78
CA LEU A 33 -15.13 7.40 -10.07
C LEU A 33 -15.57 7.40 -8.61
N GLN A 34 -16.06 6.26 -8.13
CA GLN A 34 -16.06 5.99 -6.69
C GLN A 34 -14.68 6.37 -6.13
N PRO A 35 -14.57 7.00 -4.95
CA PRO A 35 -13.25 7.32 -4.41
C PRO A 35 -12.46 6.03 -4.36
N ALA A 36 -11.39 5.93 -5.16
CA ALA A 36 -10.46 4.83 -5.06
C ALA A 36 -9.97 4.84 -3.61
N THR A 37 -10.21 3.76 -2.86
CA THR A 37 -9.65 3.63 -1.52
C THR A 37 -8.15 3.80 -1.65
N VAL A 38 -7.55 4.73 -0.90
CA VAL A 38 -6.10 4.97 -0.91
C VAL A 38 -5.52 4.43 0.39
N ILE A 39 -4.39 3.73 0.30
CA ILE A 39 -3.56 3.39 1.45
C ILE A 39 -2.40 4.38 1.48
N THR A 40 -2.40 5.28 2.45
CA THR A 40 -1.25 6.14 2.70
C THR A 40 -0.22 5.36 3.52
N VAL A 41 0.99 5.22 3.02
CA VAL A 41 2.11 4.56 3.71
C VAL A 41 3.12 5.60 4.18
N PHE A 42 3.77 5.36 5.31
CA PHE A 42 4.88 6.19 5.77
C PHE A 42 6.22 5.48 5.56
N THR A 43 7.20 6.17 4.99
CA THR A 43 8.56 5.64 4.79
C THR A 43 9.62 6.71 5.00
N THR A 44 10.76 6.33 5.60
CA THR A 44 11.96 7.18 5.64
C THR A 44 12.86 6.99 4.42
N ARG A 45 12.52 6.07 3.52
CA ARG A 45 13.24 5.75 2.28
C ARG A 45 12.34 5.86 1.05
N PRO A 46 11.80 7.06 0.74
CA PRO A 46 10.95 7.25 -0.43
C PRO A 46 11.69 6.92 -1.74
N ASP A 47 13.02 7.03 -1.77
CA ASP A 47 13.90 6.66 -2.89
C ASP A 47 13.69 5.21 -3.37
N THR A 48 13.26 4.32 -2.47
CA THR A 48 13.11 2.89 -2.75
C THR A 48 11.74 2.47 -3.28
N ILE A 49 10.84 3.42 -3.52
CA ILE A 49 9.45 3.12 -3.93
C ILE A 49 9.36 2.23 -5.18
N PHE A 50 10.31 2.31 -6.11
CA PHE A 50 10.33 1.48 -7.31
C PHE A 50 10.51 -0.01 -7.02
N GLY A 51 11.21 -0.34 -5.93
CA GLY A 51 11.39 -1.71 -5.46
C GLY A 51 10.27 -2.20 -4.53
N ALA A 52 9.21 -1.41 -4.33
CA ALA A 52 8.10 -1.81 -3.47
C ALA A 52 7.24 -2.88 -4.16
N THR A 53 7.21 -4.09 -3.59
CA THR A 53 6.53 -5.26 -4.19
C THR A 53 5.27 -5.69 -3.45
N PHE A 54 4.99 -5.12 -2.28
CA PHE A 54 3.73 -5.32 -1.54
C PHE A 54 3.47 -4.13 -0.61
N VAL A 55 2.23 -4.00 -0.14
CA VAL A 55 1.87 -3.08 0.95
C VAL A 55 1.51 -3.91 2.17
N ALA A 56 2.02 -3.57 3.34
CA ALA A 56 1.68 -4.24 4.59
C ALA A 56 0.95 -3.28 5.54
N LEU A 57 -0.20 -3.74 6.05
CA LEU A 57 -1.05 -3.04 7.00
C LEU A 57 -0.83 -3.61 8.40
N ALA A 58 -0.87 -2.74 9.40
CA ALA A 58 -1.00 -3.19 10.78
C ALA A 58 -2.34 -3.93 10.98
N PRO A 59 -2.39 -4.99 11.80
CA PRO A 59 -3.62 -5.69 12.16
C PRO A 59 -4.73 -4.80 12.71
N GLU A 60 -4.36 -3.69 13.35
CA GLU A 60 -5.25 -2.71 13.94
C GLU A 60 -5.67 -1.60 12.95
N HIS A 61 -5.18 -1.62 11.71
CA HIS A 61 -5.44 -0.59 10.71
C HIS A 61 -6.94 -0.52 10.32
N PRO A 62 -7.55 0.67 10.14
CA PRO A 62 -8.98 0.81 9.83
C PRO A 62 -9.44 -0.01 8.62
N LEU A 63 -8.63 -0.04 7.56
CA LEU A 63 -8.94 -0.82 6.35
C LEU A 63 -9.07 -2.32 6.62
N VAL A 64 -8.38 -2.88 7.62
CA VAL A 64 -8.54 -4.29 8.01
C VAL A 64 -9.97 -4.55 8.49
N ARG A 65 -10.54 -3.61 9.27
CA ARG A 65 -11.93 -3.72 9.72
C ARG A 65 -12.91 -3.64 8.56
N GLU A 66 -12.65 -2.78 7.58
CA GLU A 66 -13.47 -2.67 6.38
C GLU A 66 -13.43 -3.94 5.53
N ILE A 67 -12.26 -4.56 5.36
CA ILE A 67 -12.10 -5.84 4.65
C ILE A 67 -12.91 -6.94 5.35
N VAL A 68 -12.82 -7.01 6.68
CA VAL A 68 -13.59 -7.98 7.48
C VAL A 68 -15.09 -7.71 7.36
N ALA A 69 -15.51 -6.44 7.40
CA ALA A 69 -16.91 -6.04 7.29
C ALA A 69 -17.50 -6.29 5.90
N ALA A 70 -16.70 -6.17 4.84
CA ALA A 70 -17.11 -6.47 3.47
C ALA A 70 -17.44 -7.96 3.25
N GLY A 71 -16.97 -8.85 4.14
CA GLY A 71 -17.35 -10.26 4.13
C GLY A 71 -16.85 -11.04 2.92
N GLY A 72 -15.78 -10.57 2.26
CA GLY A 72 -15.17 -11.24 1.11
C GLY A 72 -14.49 -12.57 1.47
N PRO A 73 -13.93 -13.29 0.48
CA PRO A 73 -13.33 -14.62 0.68
C PRO A 73 -12.18 -14.62 1.70
N HIS A 74 -11.44 -13.52 1.82
CA HIS A 74 -10.32 -13.37 2.76
C HIS A 74 -10.74 -12.82 4.14
N ALA A 75 -11.99 -12.39 4.33
CA ALA A 75 -12.44 -11.71 5.54
C ALA A 75 -12.29 -12.58 6.81
N ALA A 76 -12.56 -13.88 6.71
CA ALA A 76 -12.45 -14.79 7.85
C ALA A 76 -11.00 -14.98 8.31
N GLU A 77 -10.08 -15.15 7.35
CA GLU A 77 -8.64 -15.31 7.62
C GLU A 77 -8.05 -14.02 8.16
N VAL A 78 -8.37 -12.88 7.53
CA VAL A 78 -7.95 -11.55 7.99
C VAL A 78 -8.44 -11.26 9.41
N ARG A 79 -9.70 -11.57 9.73
CA ARG A 79 -10.24 -11.42 11.09
C ARG A 79 -9.50 -12.28 12.10
N ALA A 80 -9.34 -13.58 11.80
CA ALA A 80 -8.67 -14.51 12.70
C ALA A 80 -7.21 -14.09 12.97
N TYR A 81 -6.52 -13.64 11.92
CA TYR A 81 -5.16 -13.11 12.02
C TYR A 81 -5.11 -11.85 12.88
N ALA A 82 -5.99 -10.87 12.63
CA ALA A 82 -6.01 -9.61 13.38
C ALA A 82 -6.30 -9.83 14.87
N GLU A 83 -7.24 -10.72 15.21
CA GLU A 83 -7.53 -11.10 16.59
C GLU A 83 -6.36 -11.83 17.26
N ALA A 84 -5.63 -12.67 16.53
CA ALA A 84 -4.44 -13.35 17.06
C ALA A 84 -3.30 -12.36 17.31
N ALA A 85 -3.08 -11.42 16.40
CA ALA A 85 -2.06 -10.39 16.51
C ALA A 85 -2.35 -9.41 17.67
N ALA A 86 -3.62 -9.11 17.94
CA ALA A 86 -4.04 -8.27 19.07
C ALA A 86 -3.81 -8.92 20.45
N ARG A 87 -3.65 -10.25 20.50
CA ARG A 87 -3.34 -11.00 21.74
C ARG A 87 -1.85 -11.09 22.05
N ARG A 88 -0.98 -10.66 21.13
CA ARG A 88 0.48 -10.67 21.29
C ARG A 88 0.98 -9.31 21.71
N LEU A 89 2.06 -9.28 22.50
CA LEU A 89 2.72 -8.01 22.81
C LEU A 89 3.43 -7.47 21.56
N GLU A 90 3.43 -6.15 21.40
CA GLU A 90 4.08 -5.49 20.26
C GLU A 90 5.57 -5.86 20.15
N LEU A 91 6.27 -5.94 21.29
CA LEU A 91 7.68 -6.35 21.36
C LEU A 91 7.89 -7.79 20.84
N GLU A 92 6.98 -8.70 21.15
CA GLU A 92 7.05 -10.10 20.70
C GLU A 92 6.82 -10.19 19.19
N ARG A 93 5.95 -9.33 18.63
CA ARG A 93 5.69 -9.24 17.19
C ARG A 93 6.90 -8.71 16.43
N GLN A 94 7.61 -7.72 16.99
CA GLN A 94 8.81 -7.15 16.37
C GLN A 94 10.01 -8.11 16.37
N GLN A 95 10.14 -8.95 17.41
CA GLN A 95 11.24 -9.91 17.54
C GLN A 95 10.94 -11.28 16.91
N GLY A 96 9.67 -11.53 16.56
CA GLY A 96 9.21 -12.77 15.96
C GLY A 96 9.59 -12.93 14.48
N VAL A 97 9.27 -14.10 13.92
CA VAL A 97 9.34 -14.33 12.48
C VAL A 97 8.24 -13.49 11.80
N PRO A 98 8.58 -12.62 10.83
CA PRO A 98 7.59 -11.85 10.09
C PRO A 98 6.53 -12.77 9.50
N ASN A 99 5.27 -12.53 9.84
CA ASN A 99 4.15 -13.30 9.33
C ASN A 99 3.00 -12.37 8.97
N GLY A 100 2.06 -12.87 8.18
CA GLY A 100 0.97 -12.07 7.66
C GLY A 100 -0.06 -12.90 6.91
N VAL A 101 -1.14 -12.23 6.55
CA VAL A 101 -2.24 -12.79 5.76
C VAL A 101 -2.55 -11.88 4.58
N PHE A 102 -2.81 -12.49 3.43
CA PHE A 102 -3.20 -11.73 2.24
C PHE A 102 -4.57 -11.07 2.47
N ALA A 103 -4.65 -9.77 2.23
CA ALA A 103 -5.82 -8.98 2.55
C ALA A 103 -6.93 -9.09 1.48
N GLY A 104 -6.67 -9.80 0.37
CA GLY A 104 -7.61 -9.89 -0.76
C GLY A 104 -7.65 -8.63 -1.63
N LEU A 105 -6.73 -7.69 -1.41
CA LEU A 105 -6.67 -6.41 -2.10
C LEU A 105 -5.33 -6.26 -2.82
N TYR A 106 -5.35 -5.42 -3.84
CA TYR A 106 -4.15 -4.98 -4.54
C TYR A 106 -4.09 -3.46 -4.54
N ALA A 107 -2.91 -2.93 -4.32
CA ALA A 107 -2.58 -1.52 -4.49
C ALA A 107 -1.83 -1.31 -5.81
N THR A 108 -1.85 -0.08 -6.31
CA THR A 108 -1.02 0.35 -7.43
C THR A 108 0.17 1.12 -6.89
N ASN A 109 1.38 0.71 -7.24
CA ASN A 109 2.58 1.47 -6.93
C ASN A 109 2.60 2.75 -7.79
N PRO A 110 2.56 3.95 -7.19
CA PRO A 110 2.45 5.20 -7.94
C PRO A 110 3.71 5.54 -8.74
N ALA A 111 4.85 4.90 -8.44
CA ALA A 111 6.12 5.17 -9.12
C ALA A 111 6.25 4.44 -10.47
N ASN A 112 5.78 3.20 -10.56
CA ASN A 112 5.92 2.37 -11.76
C ASN A 112 4.56 1.88 -12.34
N GLY A 113 3.46 2.13 -11.65
CA GLY A 113 2.11 1.68 -12.04
C GLY A 113 1.85 0.19 -11.83
N GLU A 114 2.76 -0.55 -11.18
CA GLU A 114 2.61 -1.98 -10.96
C GLU A 114 1.56 -2.29 -9.90
N ARG A 115 0.86 -3.41 -10.10
CA ARG A 115 -0.11 -3.91 -9.14
C ARG A 115 0.59 -4.77 -8.09
N ILE A 116 0.54 -4.35 -6.84
CA ILE A 116 1.18 -5.03 -5.71
C ILE A 116 0.15 -5.52 -4.69
N PRO A 117 0.31 -6.73 -4.12
CA PRO A 117 -0.63 -7.26 -3.15
C PRO A 117 -0.60 -6.48 -1.83
N VAL A 118 -1.76 -6.39 -1.19
CA VAL A 118 -1.89 -5.84 0.17
C VAL A 118 -1.96 -6.99 1.16
N TRP A 119 -1.15 -6.90 2.21
CA TRP A 119 -1.02 -7.87 3.28
C TRP A 119 -1.35 -7.22 4.63
N VAL A 120 -1.81 -8.02 5.58
CA VAL A 120 -1.88 -7.65 6.98
C VAL A 120 -0.75 -8.37 7.70
N ALA A 121 0.16 -7.64 8.34
CA ALA A 121 1.36 -8.22 8.92
C ALA A 121 1.65 -7.67 10.32
N ASP A 122 2.02 -8.56 11.24
CA ASP A 122 2.14 -8.24 12.65
C ASP A 122 3.37 -7.40 13.01
N TYR A 123 4.40 -7.39 12.16
CA TYR A 123 5.59 -6.55 12.33
C TYR A 123 5.36 -5.07 11.97
N VAL A 124 4.22 -4.73 11.37
CA VAL A 124 3.79 -3.34 11.12
C VAL A 124 3.11 -2.80 12.37
N LEU A 125 3.56 -1.64 12.83
CA LEU A 125 3.09 -1.02 14.06
C LEU A 125 2.05 0.05 13.75
N ALA A 126 0.86 -0.06 14.36
CA ALA A 126 -0.20 0.92 14.19
C ALA A 126 0.19 2.33 14.66
N GLY A 127 1.09 2.43 15.64
CA GLY A 127 1.60 3.71 16.16
C GLY A 127 2.73 4.33 15.35
N TYR A 128 3.21 3.68 14.29
CA TYR A 128 4.30 4.17 13.44
C TYR A 128 3.74 4.68 12.10
N GLY A 129 3.84 5.99 11.87
CA GLY A 129 3.31 6.64 10.67
C GLY A 129 1.79 6.50 10.58
N THR A 130 1.31 5.95 9.47
CA THR A 130 -0.12 5.71 9.17
C THR A 130 -0.61 4.32 9.57
N GLY A 131 0.27 3.47 10.13
CA GLY A 131 -0.03 2.05 10.36
C GLY A 131 -0.01 1.20 9.09
N ALA A 132 0.58 1.71 8.01
CA ALA A 132 0.82 1.00 6.77
C ALA A 132 2.25 1.31 6.24
N ILE A 133 2.90 0.31 5.66
CA ILE A 133 4.22 0.43 5.04
C ILE A 133 4.21 -0.11 3.62
N MET A 134 5.15 0.38 2.80
CA MET A 134 5.52 -0.29 1.55
C MET A 134 6.64 -1.29 1.85
N GLY A 135 6.47 -2.52 1.39
CA GLY A 135 7.46 -3.58 1.54
C GLY A 135 8.50 -3.51 0.43
N VAL A 136 9.77 -3.34 0.77
CA VAL A 136 10.89 -3.27 -0.19
C VAL A 136 11.93 -4.35 0.12
N PRO A 137 11.71 -5.60 -0.32
CA PRO A 137 12.57 -6.75 0.00
C PRO A 137 14.06 -6.59 -0.37
N ALA A 138 14.37 -5.78 -1.38
CA ALA A 138 15.75 -5.53 -1.78
C ALA A 138 16.53 -4.66 -0.77
N HIS A 139 15.82 -3.93 0.10
CA HIS A 139 16.38 -2.86 0.93
C HIS A 139 16.04 -2.98 2.43
N ASP A 140 15.08 -3.80 2.82
CA ASP A 140 14.75 -4.12 4.22
C ASP A 140 14.76 -5.65 4.45
N GLU A 141 15.55 -6.10 5.43
CA GLU A 141 15.73 -7.52 5.76
C GLU A 141 14.43 -8.19 6.28
N ARG A 142 13.57 -7.45 6.97
CA ARG A 142 12.28 -7.99 7.44
C ARG A 142 11.33 -8.17 6.27
N ASP A 143 11.29 -7.20 5.35
CA ASP A 143 10.52 -7.32 4.12
C ASP A 143 11.05 -8.45 3.24
N ARG A 144 12.37 -8.65 3.21
CA ARG A 144 13.00 -9.78 2.51
C ARG A 144 12.56 -11.12 3.07
N ARG A 145 12.63 -11.30 4.39
CA ARG A 145 12.19 -12.53 5.06
C ARG A 145 10.69 -12.77 4.86
N PHE A 146 9.89 -11.71 4.90
CA PHE A 146 8.46 -11.80 4.61
C PHE A 146 8.23 -12.22 3.15
N ALA A 147 8.89 -11.57 2.19
CA ALA A 147 8.76 -11.92 0.79
C ALA A 147 9.20 -13.35 0.49
N GLU A 148 10.32 -13.81 1.05
CA GLU A 148 10.77 -15.20 0.92
C GLU A 148 9.78 -16.20 1.55
N ALA A 149 9.17 -15.85 2.69
CA ALA A 149 8.20 -16.72 3.37
C ALA A 149 6.87 -16.86 2.62
N TYR A 150 6.47 -15.84 1.86
CA TYR A 150 5.19 -15.79 1.14
C TYR A 150 5.35 -15.83 -0.39
N ASP A 151 6.54 -16.16 -0.90
CA ASP A 151 6.89 -16.23 -2.32
C ASP A 151 6.53 -14.94 -3.09
N LEU A 152 6.80 -13.79 -2.47
CA LEU A 152 6.59 -12.47 -3.07
C LEU A 152 7.83 -12.03 -3.87
N PRO A 153 7.65 -11.21 -4.92
CA PRO A 153 8.77 -10.71 -5.68
C PRO A 153 9.75 -9.91 -4.81
N ILE A 154 11.04 -10.15 -5.01
CA ILE A 154 12.10 -9.26 -4.54
C ILE A 154 12.30 -8.22 -5.65
N GLY A 155 11.77 -7.01 -5.45
CA GLY A 155 11.73 -5.98 -6.49
C GLY A 155 13.14 -5.53 -6.93
N ASP A 156 13.29 -5.20 -8.21
CA ASP A 156 14.45 -4.49 -8.73
C ASP A 156 14.26 -3.00 -8.41
N ASP A 157 15.21 -2.38 -7.72
CA ASP A 157 15.17 -0.96 -7.32
C ASP A 157 15.59 -0.02 -8.46
N ARG A 158 15.87 -0.57 -9.64
CA ARG A 158 16.15 0.23 -10.84
C ARG A 158 14.95 1.09 -11.20
N GLN A 159 15.15 2.40 -11.04
CA GLN A 159 14.28 3.39 -11.66
C GLN A 159 14.22 3.13 -13.18
N PRO A 160 13.03 3.15 -13.82
CA PRO A 160 12.98 3.15 -15.27
C PRO A 160 13.80 4.36 -15.75
N MET A 161 14.75 4.14 -16.65
CA MET A 161 15.44 5.23 -17.33
C MET A 161 14.39 5.99 -18.15
N THR A 162 13.76 7.00 -17.56
CA THR A 162 12.97 7.97 -18.31
C THR A 162 13.95 8.87 -19.06
N ASP A 163 13.59 9.28 -20.27
CA ASP A 163 14.43 10.08 -21.19
C ASP A 163 14.98 11.38 -20.58
N ASP A 164 14.41 11.82 -19.44
CA ASP A 164 14.83 13.02 -18.66
C ASP A 164 15.34 12.70 -17.24
N GLY A 165 15.38 11.41 -16.84
CA GLY A 165 16.13 10.92 -15.68
C GLY A 165 15.74 11.44 -14.28
N ARG A 166 14.54 12.00 -14.07
CA ARG A 166 14.16 12.58 -12.77
C ARG A 166 12.76 12.19 -12.33
N VAL A 167 12.68 11.31 -11.34
CA VAL A 167 11.52 11.17 -10.45
C VAL A 167 11.72 12.17 -9.32
N ARG A 168 10.79 13.09 -9.10
CA ARG A 168 10.87 14.05 -8.00
C ARG A 168 10.03 13.56 -6.83
N PHE A 169 10.69 13.43 -5.68
CA PHE A 169 10.07 13.28 -4.39
C PHE A 169 10.02 14.69 -3.77
N ASP A 170 8.83 15.21 -3.53
CA ASP A 170 8.65 16.45 -2.79
C ASP A 170 7.78 16.19 -1.54
N ASP A 171 7.62 17.20 -0.69
CA ASP A 171 6.83 17.12 0.55
C ASP A 171 5.34 16.79 0.33
N SER A 172 4.87 16.72 -0.92
CA SER A 172 3.51 16.30 -1.32
C SER A 172 3.44 14.90 -1.96
N GLY A 173 4.55 14.16 -2.01
CA GLY A 173 4.62 12.78 -2.51
C GLY A 173 5.41 12.63 -3.81
N VAL A 174 5.13 11.56 -4.57
CA VAL A 174 5.80 11.26 -5.85
C VAL A 174 5.10 12.03 -6.98
N GLN A 175 5.76 13.04 -7.54
CA GLN A 175 5.32 13.67 -8.79
C GLN A 175 5.97 12.95 -9.98
N VAL A 176 5.17 12.21 -10.75
CA VAL A 176 5.58 11.69 -12.06
C VAL A 176 5.23 12.75 -13.11
N GLU A 177 6.18 13.63 -13.46
CA GLU A 177 5.95 14.58 -14.55
C GLU A 177 5.95 13.86 -15.91
N ALA A 178 4.78 13.72 -16.53
CA ALA A 178 4.68 13.34 -17.93
C ALA A 178 5.24 14.49 -18.79
N GLY A 179 6.47 14.32 -19.30
CA GLY A 179 7.16 15.31 -20.11
C GLY A 179 6.26 15.85 -21.24
N ARG A 180 6.03 17.17 -21.22
CA ARG A 180 5.42 17.88 -22.35
C ARG A 180 6.30 17.64 -23.57
N ARG A 181 5.80 16.90 -24.56
CA ARG A 181 6.43 16.78 -25.88
C ARG A 181 6.59 18.18 -26.48
N SER A 182 7.79 18.73 -26.42
CA SER A 182 8.14 19.92 -27.18
C SER A 182 8.18 19.50 -28.66
N SER A 183 7.11 19.83 -29.38
CA SER A 183 7.09 19.70 -30.82
C SER A 183 7.92 20.85 -31.39
N VAL A 184 9.20 20.59 -31.67
CA VAL A 184 9.94 21.40 -32.64
C VAL A 184 9.45 20.96 -34.01
N VAL A 185 8.57 21.75 -34.60
CA VAL A 185 8.32 21.75 -36.05
C VAL A 185 9.22 22.85 -36.61
N GLY A 186 10.12 22.45 -37.51
CA GLY A 186 11.09 23.33 -38.17
C GLY A 186 10.49 24.24 -39.24
#